data_AF-A0A7C4IV69-F1
#
_entry.id   AF-A0A7C4IV69-F1
#
_cell.length_a   1.000
_cell.length_b   1.000
_cell.length_c   1.000
_cell.angle_alpha   90.00
_cell.angle_beta   90.00
_cell.angle_gamma   90.00
#
_symmetry.space_group_name_H-M   'P 1'
#
loop_
_entity.id
_entity.type
_entity.pdbx_description
1 polymer ?
#
loop_
_entity_poly.entity_id
_entity_poly.type
_entity_poly.pdbx_seq_one_letter_code
_entity_poly.pdbx_strand_id
1 'polypeptide(L)' 'MRVVEKPPQTKYATGSNLVFVHYAADPARRLIIAVSAIDNLMKGAAGQAVHAMNVMNGFDETAGLSFAGLHPI' A
#
# COMPACT_ATOMS: atom_id res chain seq x y z
N MET A 1 -0.72 5.70 -1.32
CA MET A 1 0.45 5.29 -0.51
C MET A 1 0.51 6.16 0.74
N ARG A 2 0.91 5.60 1.89
CA ARG A 2 1.00 6.32 3.17
C ARG A 2 2.34 6.03 3.82
N VAL A 3 3.08 7.08 4.18
CA VAL A 3 4.29 6.96 5.01
C VAL A 3 3.85 6.95 6.46
N VAL A 4 4.35 6.00 7.25
CA VAL A 4 3.96 5.80 8.65
C VAL A 4 5.16 5.92 9.58
N GLU A 5 4.89 6.37 10.80
CA GLU A 5 5.93 6.61 11.83
C GLU A 5 6.55 5.33 12.40
N LYS A 6 5.86 4.20 12.28
CA LYS A 6 6.30 2.89 12.81
C LYS A 6 6.26 1.82 11.71
N PRO A 7 7.09 0.76 11.81
CA PRO A 7 7.04 -0.36 10.88
C PRO A 7 5.61 -0.91 10.72
N PRO A 8 5.08 -1.00 9.48
CA PRO A 8 3.70 -1.41 9.27
C PRO A 8 3.53 -2.92 9.47
N GLN A 9 2.34 -3.33 9.91
CA GLN A 9 1.93 -4.74 9.92
C GLN A 9 1.13 -5.05 8.66
N THR A 10 1.26 -6.26 8.13
CA THR A 10 0.51 -6.72 6.94
C THR A 10 -1.00 -6.61 7.13
N LYS A 11 -1.50 -6.91 8.34
CA LYS A 11 -2.92 -6.80 8.71
C LYS A 11 -3.52 -5.41 8.48
N TYR A 12 -2.72 -4.34 8.49
CA TYR A 12 -3.22 -2.99 8.25
C TYR A 12 -3.68 -2.77 6.81
N ALA A 13 -3.18 -3.56 5.86
CA ALA A 13 -3.49 -3.43 4.45
C ALA A 13 -4.60 -4.37 3.99
N THR A 14 -5.02 -5.35 4.80
CA THR A 14 -5.93 -6.42 4.38
C THR A 14 -7.21 -5.89 3.75
N GLY A 15 -7.53 -6.40 2.55
CA GLY A 15 -8.71 -6.05 1.77
C GLY A 15 -8.65 -4.67 1.12
N SER A 16 -7.63 -3.86 1.39
CA SER A 16 -7.52 -2.48 0.87
C SER A 16 -6.57 -2.38 -0.33
N ASN A 17 -6.75 -1.34 -1.13
CA ASN A 17 -5.77 -0.95 -2.16
C ASN A 17 -4.68 0.00 -1.63
N LEU A 18 -4.47 0.03 -0.30
CA LEU A 18 -3.51 0.91 0.37
C LEU A 18 -2.11 0.29 0.43
N VAL A 19 -1.11 1.16 0.56
CA VAL A 19 0.29 0.80 0.80
C VAL A 19 0.75 1.60 2.01
N PHE A 20 1.31 0.93 3.00
CA PHE A 20 1.97 1.56 4.14
C PHE A 20 3.47 1.38 4.02
N VAL A 21 4.24 2.45 4.21
CA VAL A 21 5.70 2.43 4.09
C VAL A 21 6.33 3.08 5.31
N HIS A 22 7.35 2.45 5.86
CA HIS A 22 8.22 2.98 6.90
C HIS A 22 9.68 2.84 6.46
N TYR A 23 10.57 3.70 6.96
CA TYR A 23 11.99 3.55 6.77
C TYR A 23 12.76 3.87 8.05
N ALA A 24 13.91 3.22 8.21
CA ALA A 24 14.93 3.57 9.18
C ALA A 24 16.24 3.86 8.44
N ALA A 25 16.95 4.92 8.83
CA ALA A 25 18.19 5.34 8.19
C ALA A 25 19.35 5.34 9.18
N ASP A 26 20.50 4.83 8.73
CA ASP A 26 21.78 4.90 9.42
C ASP A 26 22.79 5.61 8.51
N PRO A 27 22.99 6.94 8.68
CA PRO A 27 23.92 7.71 7.87
C PRO A 27 25.37 7.28 8.02
N ALA A 28 25.78 6.81 9.20
CA ALA A 28 27.16 6.38 9.46
C ALA A 28 27.50 5.12 8.66
N ARG A 29 26.53 4.21 8.52
CA ARG A 29 26.65 3.02 7.68
C ARG A 29 26.22 3.24 6.23
N ARG A 30 25.78 4.45 5.88
CA ARG A 30 25.17 4.78 4.57
C ARG A 30 24.07 3.78 4.17
N LEU A 31 23.25 3.37 5.14
CA LEU A 31 22.23 2.34 4.98
C LEU A 31 20.83 2.91 5.21
N ILE A 32 19.89 2.52 4.35
CA ILE A 32 18.46 2.78 4.55
C ILE A 32 17.76 1.42 4.48
N ILE A 33 16.93 1.14 5.49
CA ILE A 33 16.03 -0.01 5.50
C ILE A 33 14.62 0.54 5.29
N ALA A 34 13.99 0.18 4.16
CA ALA A 34 12.61 0.52 3.87
C ALA A 34 11.75 -0.75 3.98
N VAL A 35 10.61 -0.64 4.65
CA VAL A 35 9.64 -1.73 4.82
C VAL A 35 8.28 -1.25 4.36
N SER A 36 7.60 -2.05 3.54
CA SER A 36 6.25 -1.78 3.08
C SER A 36 5.30 -2.94 3.38
N ALA A 37 4.04 -2.62 3.66
CA ALA A 37 2.97 -3.60 3.79
C ALA A 37 1.85 -3.29 2.78
N ILE A 38 1.41 -4.35 2.09
CA ILE A 38 0.28 -4.35 1.15
C ILE A 38 -0.55 -5.61 1.39
N ASP A 39 -1.80 -5.59 0.92
CA ASP A 39 -2.53 -6.82 0.62
C ASP A 39 -2.08 -7.32 -0.76
N ASN A 40 -1.63 -8.58 -0.81
CA ASN A 40 -1.06 -9.19 -2.01
C ASN A 40 -2.11 -9.50 -3.09
N LEU A 41 -3.39 -9.67 -2.74
CA LEU A 41 -4.47 -9.91 -3.69
C LEU A 41 -5.11 -8.60 -4.17
N MET A 42 -5.14 -7.58 -3.33
CA MET A 42 -5.61 -6.25 -3.69
C MET A 42 -4.50 -5.46 -4.37
N LYS A 43 -3.74 -4.65 -3.61
CA LYS A 43 -2.71 -3.78 -4.18
C LYS A 43 -1.58 -4.57 -4.86
N GLY A 44 -1.37 -5.83 -4.48
CA GLY A 44 -0.41 -6.72 -5.13
C GLY A 44 -0.91 -7.36 -6.44
N ALA A 45 -2.22 -7.34 -6.74
CA ALA A 45 -2.78 -7.98 -7.92
C ALA A 45 -4.05 -7.26 -8.45
N ALA A 46 -5.25 -7.72 -8.08
CA ALA A 46 -6.50 -7.30 -8.71
C ALA A 46 -6.80 -5.81 -8.52
N GLY A 47 -6.55 -5.28 -7.32
CA GLY A 47 -6.70 -3.86 -7.03
C GLY A 47 -5.76 -2.99 -7.88
N GLN A 48 -4.54 -3.46 -8.16
CA GLN A 48 -3.61 -2.77 -9.05
C GLN A 48 -4.02 -2.88 -10.53
N ALA A 49 -4.60 -4.01 -10.94
CA ALA A 49 -5.15 -4.16 -12.30
C ALA A 49 -6.31 -3.18 -12.55
N VAL A 50 -7.25 -3.05 -11.59
CA VAL A 50 -8.34 -2.05 -11.67
C VAL A 50 -7.78 -0.63 -11.65
N HIS A 51 -6.77 -0.36 -10.82
CA HIS A 51 -6.10 0.94 -10.76
C HIS A 51 -5.51 1.31 -12.13
N ALA A 52 -4.79 0.38 -12.78
CA ALA A 52 -4.24 0.60 -14.12
C ALA A 52 -5.34 0.79 -15.17
N MET A 53 -6.41 -0.02 -15.10
CA MET A 53 -7.58 0.11 -15.98
C MET A 53 -8.23 1.50 -15.85
N ASN A 54 -8.39 2.01 -14.62
CA ASN A 54 -8.96 3.33 -14.38
C ASN A 54 -8.14 4.41 -15.11
N VAL A 55 -6.82 4.38 -14.94
CA VAL A 55 -5.90 5.32 -15.61
C VAL A 55 -5.98 5.17 -17.13
N MET A 56 -5.96 3.95 -17.66
CA MET A 56 -6.00 3.68 -19.11
C MET A 56 -7.28 4.17 -19.78
N ASN A 57 -8.41 4.12 -19.05
CA ASN A 57 -9.72 4.49 -19.60
C ASN A 57 -10.16 5.90 -19.20
N GLY A 58 -9.30 6.68 -18.52
CA GLY A 58 -9.61 8.04 -18.09
C GLY A 58 -10.65 8.12 -16.97
N PHE A 59 -10.85 7.06 -16.20
CA PHE A 59 -11.66 7.10 -14.98
C PHE A 59 -10.89 7.72 -13.83
N ASP A 60 -11.59 8.08 -12.75
CA ASP A 60 -10.93 8.43 -11.49
C ASP A 60 -10.04 7.26 -11.04
N GLU A 61 -8.79 7.56 -10.76
CA GLU A 61 -7.75 6.57 -10.43
C GLU A 61 -8.18 5.67 -9.25
N THR A 62 -8.96 6.22 -8.32
CA THR A 62 -9.44 5.53 -7.11
C THR A 62 -10.84 4.94 -7.22
N ALA A 63 -11.48 5.04 -8.39
CA ALA A 63 -12.81 4.47 -8.64
C ALA A 63 -12.83 2.97 -8.31
N GLY A 64 -13.72 2.57 -7.39
CA GLY A 64 -13.85 1.19 -6.92
C GLY A 64 -12.74 0.71 -5.96
N LEU A 65 -11.84 1.59 -5.52
CA LEU A 65 -10.63 1.23 -4.75
C LEU A 65 -10.53 1.94 -3.38
N SER A 66 -11.59 2.61 -2.95
CA SER A 66 -11.62 3.44 -1.72
C SER A 66 -11.87 2.66 -0.42
N PHE A 67 -12.01 1.33 -0.49
CA PHE A 67 -12.22 0.51 0.70
C PHE A 67 -11.00 0.57 1.64
N ALA A 68 -11.25 0.93 2.91
CA ALA A 68 -10.21 1.23 3.89
C ALA A 68 -9.52 -0.01 4.49
N GLY A 69 -10.07 -1.20 4.26
CA GLY A 69 -9.56 -2.47 4.79
C GLY A 69 -10.41 -3.04 5.94
N LEU A 70 -9.98 -4.18 6.45
CA LEU A 70 -10.68 -4.93 7.51
C LEU A 70 -9.90 -4.88 8.83
N HIS A 71 -10.59 -4.60 9.94
CA HIS A 71 -10.02 -4.67 11.29
C HIS A 71 -11.11 -4.86 12.37
N PRO A 72 -10.96 -5.79 13.33
CA PRO A 72 -9.93 -6.83 13.41
C PRO A 72 -10.15 -7.96 12.39
N ILE A 73 -9.13 -8.81 12.19
CA ILE A 73 -9.17 -10.08 11.45
C ILE A 73 -8.35 -11.17 12.15
#